data_AF-A0A2A2ZAF2-F1
#
_entry.id   AF-A0A2A2ZAF2-F1
#
_cell.length_a   1.000
_cell.length_b   1.000
_cell.length_c   1.000
_cell.angle_alpha   90.00
_cell.angle_beta   90.00
_cell.angle_gamma   90.00
#
_symmetry.space_group_name_H-M   'P 1'
#
loop_
_entity.id
_entity.type
_entity.pdbx_description
1 polymer ?
#
loop_
_entity_poly.entity_id
_entity_poly.type
_entity_poly.pdbx_seq_one_letter_code
_entity_poly.pdbx_strand_id
1 'polypeptide(L)'
;MYRTGDLVRWGVGGGLEFVGRVDEQVKVRGYRIELGEVRAALLGVEGVEQAVVLAREDGVGERRLVGYVTGAADPVEIRARLGQRLPSFMVPSAVVVLDVLPLTVGGKVDVGALPAPVLGGGGFRAPVGVVEEVLAGVFGQVLGVGRVGVEDSFFDLGGDSLSAMRLIAAVNGVLGAGVSVRTLFEAPTVAQLAPRVRGGGRTLARVVAGERPAVVPLSFAQSRLWFLDQL
;
A
#
# COMPACT_ATOMS: atom_id res chain seq x y z
N MET A 1 13.77 -29.29 -17.77
CA MET A 1 12.39 -28.78 -17.66
C MET A 1 12.33 -27.84 -16.46
N TYR A 2 11.71 -26.65 -16.55
CA TYR A 2 11.60 -25.67 -15.47
C TYR A 2 10.17 -25.65 -14.92
N ARG A 3 9.98 -25.78 -13.60
CA ARG A 3 8.65 -25.69 -12.97
C ARG A 3 8.28 -24.23 -12.72
N THR A 4 7.27 -23.72 -13.43
CA THR A 4 6.83 -22.32 -13.32
C THR A 4 5.97 -22.05 -12.07
N GLY A 5 5.27 -23.09 -11.58
CA GLY A 5 4.28 -22.96 -10.51
C GLY A 5 2.96 -22.34 -10.96
N ASP A 6 2.76 -22.16 -12.27
CA ASP A 6 1.50 -21.68 -12.85
C ASP A 6 0.57 -22.85 -13.13
N LEU A 7 -0.70 -22.73 -12.72
CA LEU A 7 -1.79 -23.62 -13.08
C LEU A 7 -2.36 -23.16 -14.42
N VAL A 8 -2.29 -24.05 -15.42
CA VAL A 8 -2.80 -23.81 -16.77
C VAL A 8 -3.73 -24.95 -17.18
N ARG A 9 -4.68 -24.66 -18.06
CA ARG A 9 -5.51 -25.68 -18.73
C ARG A 9 -5.42 -25.53 -20.23
N TRP A 10 -5.62 -26.63 -20.96
CA TRP A 10 -5.77 -26.56 -22.40
C TRP A 10 -7.16 -26.03 -22.77
N GLY A 11 -7.18 -24.96 -23.58
CA GLY A 11 -8.38 -24.44 -24.21
C GLY A 11 -8.80 -25.29 -25.41
N VAL A 12 -10.04 -25.13 -25.85
CA VAL A 12 -10.66 -25.96 -26.90
C VAL A 12 -9.95 -25.81 -28.27
N GLY A 13 -9.22 -24.71 -28.49
CA GLY A 13 -8.43 -24.44 -29.70
C GLY A 13 -6.95 -24.83 -29.62
N GLY A 14 -6.52 -25.58 -28.60
CA GLY A 14 -5.11 -25.99 -28.45
C GLY A 14 -4.17 -24.90 -27.92
N GLY A 15 -4.71 -23.81 -27.38
CA GLY A 15 -3.95 -22.83 -26.59
C GLY A 15 -3.92 -23.19 -25.10
N LEU A 16 -2.92 -22.71 -24.37
CA LEU A 16 -2.89 -22.78 -22.91
C LEU A 16 -3.57 -21.56 -22.32
N GLU A 17 -4.57 -21.78 -21.45
CA GLU A 17 -5.23 -20.75 -20.67
C GLU A 17 -4.66 -20.73 -19.25
N PHE A 18 -4.25 -19.53 -18.80
CA PHE A 18 -3.79 -19.32 -17.43
C PHE A 18 -4.97 -19.35 -16.46
N VAL A 19 -4.88 -20.22 -15.44
CA VAL A 19 -5.92 -20.39 -14.41
C VAL A 19 -5.50 -19.69 -13.11
N GLY A 20 -4.22 -19.75 -12.75
CA GLY A 20 -3.71 -19.17 -11.52
C GLY A 20 -2.30 -19.65 -11.21
N ARG A 21 -1.84 -19.45 -9.98
CA ARG A 21 -0.64 -20.11 -9.47
C ARG A 21 -1.03 -21.29 -8.58
N VAL A 22 -0.14 -22.27 -8.48
CA VAL A 22 -0.27 -23.39 -7.54
C VAL A 22 -0.10 -22.90 -6.09
N ASP A 23 0.67 -21.83 -5.90
CA ASP A 23 0.75 -21.08 -4.64
C ASP A 23 -0.28 -19.92 -4.64
N GLU A 24 -0.75 -19.51 -3.46
CA GLU A 24 -1.68 -18.39 -3.30
C GLU A 24 -0.95 -17.03 -3.33
N GLN A 25 0.20 -16.96 -4.00
CA GLN A 25 1.03 -15.75 -4.02
C GLN A 25 0.50 -14.73 -5.01
N VAL A 26 0.41 -13.49 -4.56
CA VAL A 26 -0.03 -12.36 -5.38
C VAL A 26 1.04 -11.27 -5.44
N LYS A 27 1.06 -10.54 -6.55
CA LYS A 27 1.83 -9.29 -6.67
C LYS A 27 0.93 -8.11 -6.38
N VAL A 28 1.30 -7.31 -5.37
CA VAL A 28 0.59 -6.11 -4.94
C VAL A 28 1.64 -5.02 -4.72
N ARG A 29 1.56 -3.91 -5.46
CA ARG A 29 2.49 -2.76 -5.34
C ARG A 29 3.98 -3.14 -5.41
N GLY A 30 4.32 -4.07 -6.30
CA GLY A 30 5.69 -4.59 -6.46
C GLY A 30 6.14 -5.63 -5.43
N TYR A 31 5.34 -5.90 -4.40
CA TYR A 31 5.60 -6.94 -3.39
C TYR A 31 4.96 -8.26 -3.80
N ARG A 32 5.68 -9.35 -3.55
CA ARG A 32 5.17 -10.71 -3.64
C ARG A 32 4.68 -11.10 -2.26
N ILE A 33 3.38 -11.35 -2.13
CA ILE A 33 2.72 -11.55 -0.84
C ILE A 33 2.07 -12.93 -0.80
N GLU A 34 2.29 -13.65 0.30
CA GLU A 34 1.58 -14.88 0.64
C GLU A 34 0.22 -14.53 1.25
N LEU A 35 -0.88 -14.81 0.54
CA LEU A 35 -2.22 -14.55 1.08
C LEU A 35 -2.49 -15.37 2.36
N GLY A 36 -1.92 -16.57 2.46
CA GLY A 36 -2.01 -17.42 3.64
C GLY A 36 -1.43 -16.79 4.91
N GLU A 37 -0.34 -16.00 4.80
CA GLU A 37 0.27 -15.31 5.95
C GLU A 37 -0.65 -14.22 6.48
N VAL A 38 -1.20 -13.39 5.58
CA VAL A 38 -2.16 -12.34 5.93
C VAL A 38 -3.44 -12.94 6.52
N ARG A 39 -3.91 -14.05 5.96
CA ARG A 39 -5.07 -14.80 6.46
C ARG A 39 -4.82 -15.34 7.87
N ALA A 40 -3.66 -15.93 8.13
CA ALA A 40 -3.30 -16.42 9.46
C ALA A 40 -3.23 -15.29 10.49
N ALA A 41 -2.70 -14.13 10.09
CA ALA A 41 -2.67 -12.95 10.95
C ALA A 41 -4.08 -12.41 11.27
N LEU A 42 -5.00 -12.42 10.31
CA LEU A 42 -6.41 -12.07 10.53
C LEU A 42 -7.08 -13.01 11.53
N LEU A 43 -6.90 -14.32 11.37
CA LEU A 43 -7.43 -15.34 12.30
C LEU A 43 -6.82 -15.26 13.71
N GLY A 44 -5.68 -14.58 13.86
CA GLY A 44 -5.05 -14.33 15.15
C GLY A 44 -5.65 -13.16 15.93
N VAL A 45 -6.61 -12.42 15.36
CA VAL A 45 -7.33 -11.33 16.05
C VAL A 45 -8.55 -11.92 16.77
N GLU A 46 -8.68 -11.61 18.06
CA GLU A 46 -9.84 -12.04 18.86
C GLU A 46 -11.15 -11.50 18.25
N GLY A 47 -12.16 -12.35 18.18
CA GLY A 47 -13.45 -12.02 17.56
C GLY A 47 -13.52 -12.21 16.04
N VAL A 48 -12.44 -12.65 15.38
CA VAL A 48 -12.46 -13.14 13.99
C VAL A 48 -12.65 -14.66 13.99
N GLU A 49 -13.70 -15.15 13.33
CA GLU A 49 -14.02 -16.59 13.27
C GLU A 49 -13.54 -17.24 11.97
N GLN A 50 -13.75 -16.56 10.84
CA GLN A 50 -13.27 -16.99 9.53
C GLN A 50 -12.61 -15.80 8.83
N ALA A 51 -11.64 -16.09 7.95
CA ALA A 51 -10.96 -15.08 7.17
C ALA A 51 -10.61 -15.58 5.76
N VAL A 52 -10.75 -14.69 4.77
CA VAL A 52 -10.35 -14.85 3.38
C VAL A 52 -9.61 -13.58 2.96
N VAL A 53 -8.48 -13.71 2.28
CA VAL A 53 -7.72 -12.56 1.76
C VAL A 53 -7.62 -12.68 0.26
N LEU A 54 -7.87 -11.58 -0.44
CA LEU A 54 -7.82 -11.52 -1.89
C LEU A 54 -7.08 -10.28 -2.36
N ALA A 55 -6.36 -10.40 -3.47
CA ALA A 55 -5.94 -9.25 -4.26
C ALA A 55 -7.07 -8.88 -5.23
N ARG A 56 -7.68 -7.70 -5.05
CA ARG A 56 -8.76 -7.18 -5.90
C ARG A 56 -8.31 -6.01 -6.76
N GLU A 57 -8.94 -5.88 -7.93
CA GLU A 57 -8.88 -4.73 -8.84
C GLU A 57 -10.31 -4.20 -9.02
N ASP A 58 -10.79 -3.29 -8.16
CA ASP A 58 -12.18 -2.79 -8.25
C ASP A 58 -12.29 -1.42 -8.96
N GLY A 59 -11.25 -0.99 -9.70
CA GLY A 59 -11.25 0.29 -10.42
C GLY A 59 -9.97 0.54 -11.23
N VAL A 60 -9.83 1.74 -11.80
CA VAL A 60 -8.61 2.19 -12.49
C VAL A 60 -7.53 2.43 -11.43
N GLY A 61 -6.70 1.43 -11.18
CA GLY A 61 -5.66 1.48 -10.15
C GLY A 61 -4.94 0.14 -10.03
N GLU A 62 -4.01 0.06 -9.08
CA GLU A 62 -3.25 -1.16 -8.82
C GLU A 62 -4.04 -2.16 -7.96
N ARG A 63 -3.68 -3.45 -8.08
CA ARG A 63 -4.14 -4.52 -7.18
C ARG A 63 -3.96 -4.11 -5.73
N ARG A 64 -4.96 -4.42 -4.90
CA ARG A 64 -4.92 -4.19 -3.46
C ARG A 64 -5.38 -5.41 -2.69
N LEU A 65 -4.86 -5.57 -1.47
CA LEU A 65 -5.31 -6.60 -0.55
C LEU A 65 -6.62 -6.18 0.13
N VAL A 66 -7.57 -7.10 0.17
CA VAL A 66 -8.85 -6.98 0.88
C VAL A 66 -9.02 -8.23 1.75
N GLY A 67 -9.34 -8.03 3.03
CA GLY A 67 -9.69 -9.11 3.96
C GLY A 67 -11.20 -9.19 4.12
N TYR A 68 -11.77 -10.39 4.00
CA TYR A 68 -13.16 -10.69 4.34
C TYR A 68 -13.14 -11.54 5.60
N VAL A 69 -13.88 -11.13 6.61
CA VAL A 69 -13.93 -11.80 7.90
C VAL A 69 -15.36 -12.04 8.35
N THR A 70 -15.55 -13.04 9.20
CA THR A 70 -16.79 -13.22 9.99
C THR A 70 -16.46 -13.06 11.47
N GLY A 71 -17.50 -12.78 12.27
CA GLY A 71 -17.38 -12.58 13.72
C GLY A 71 -17.68 -11.14 14.13
N ALA A 72 -17.31 -10.79 15.37
CA ALA A 72 -17.70 -9.53 16.01
C ALA A 72 -16.57 -8.49 16.10
N ALA A 73 -15.37 -8.83 15.62
CA ALA A 73 -14.22 -7.93 15.65
C ALA A 73 -14.43 -6.72 14.72
N ASP A 74 -14.10 -5.54 15.23
CA ASP A 74 -14.20 -4.29 14.48
C ASP A 74 -13.11 -4.20 13.38
N PRO A 75 -13.46 -3.90 12.12
CA PRO A 75 -12.50 -3.73 11.03
C PRO A 75 -11.35 -2.77 11.33
N VAL A 76 -11.60 -1.67 12.05
CA VAL A 76 -10.55 -0.70 12.37
C VAL A 76 -9.56 -1.30 13.35
N GLU A 77 -10.04 -1.96 14.40
CA GLU A 77 -9.20 -2.67 15.36
C GLU A 77 -8.40 -3.80 14.70
N ILE A 78 -9.03 -4.61 13.84
CA ILE A 78 -8.37 -5.68 13.09
C ILE A 78 -7.15 -5.12 12.33
N ARG A 79 -7.36 -4.03 11.57
CA ARG A 79 -6.30 -3.40 10.78
C ARG A 79 -5.19 -2.82 11.64
N ALA A 80 -5.54 -2.19 12.76
CA ALA A 80 -4.56 -1.68 13.72
C ALA A 80 -3.68 -2.81 14.29
N ARG A 81 -4.27 -3.95 14.64
CA ARG A 81 -3.56 -5.13 15.17
C ARG A 81 -2.67 -5.79 14.12
N LEU A 82 -3.13 -5.88 12.88
CA LEU A 82 -2.31 -6.35 11.74
C LEU A 82 -1.09 -5.45 11.53
N GLY A 83 -1.27 -4.12 11.57
CA GLY A 83 -0.17 -3.16 11.40
C GLY A 83 0.92 -3.22 12.47
N GLN A 84 0.64 -3.80 13.64
CA GLN A 84 1.64 -4.03 14.69
C GLN A 84 2.52 -5.27 14.42
N ARG A 85 2.08 -6.16 13.53
CA ARG A 85 2.68 -7.49 13.33
C ARG A 85 3.19 -7.72 11.91
N LEU A 86 2.55 -7.08 10.93
CA LEU A 86 2.86 -7.23 9.52
C LEU A 86 3.46 -5.95 8.96
N PRO A 87 4.34 -6.05 7.95
CA PRO A 87 4.71 -4.91 7.13
C PRO A 87 3.46 -4.24 6.53
N SER A 88 3.49 -2.92 6.37
CA SER A 88 2.33 -2.14 5.89
C SER A 88 1.76 -2.61 4.55
N PHE A 89 2.60 -3.10 3.64
CA PHE A 89 2.18 -3.62 2.33
C PHE A 89 1.41 -4.95 2.40
N MET A 90 1.49 -5.68 3.52
CA MET A 90 0.72 -6.91 3.77
C MET A 90 -0.61 -6.64 4.49
N VAL A 91 -0.77 -5.46 5.09
CA VAL A 91 -2.01 -5.10 5.78
C VAL A 91 -3.11 -4.83 4.73
N PRO A 92 -4.27 -5.51 4.80
CA PRO A 92 -5.37 -5.23 3.88
C PRO A 92 -5.79 -3.76 3.91
N SER A 93 -5.96 -3.20 2.70
CA SER A 93 -6.46 -1.84 2.50
C SER A 93 -7.90 -1.67 2.99
N ALA A 94 -8.67 -2.77 3.02
CA ALA A 94 -9.99 -2.83 3.59
C ALA A 94 -10.21 -4.19 4.26
N VAL A 95 -11.00 -4.18 5.34
CA VAL A 95 -11.53 -5.38 6.00
C VAL A 95 -13.04 -5.29 5.96
N VAL A 96 -13.70 -6.30 5.39
CA VAL A 96 -15.15 -6.38 5.25
C VAL A 96 -15.66 -7.47 6.16
N VAL A 97 -16.51 -7.10 7.12
CA VAL A 97 -17.20 -8.09 7.97
C VAL A 97 -18.44 -8.60 7.24
N LEU A 98 -18.60 -9.91 7.23
CA LEU A 98 -19.74 -10.61 6.69
C LEU A 98 -20.37 -11.44 7.80
N ASP A 99 -21.69 -11.61 7.76
CA ASP A 99 -22.38 -12.55 8.64
C ASP A 99 -21.94 -14.00 8.35
N VAL A 100 -21.70 -14.30 7.07
CA VAL A 100 -21.25 -15.61 6.60
C VAL A 100 -20.42 -15.48 5.32
N LEU A 101 -19.40 -16.32 5.15
CA LEU A 101 -18.67 -16.41 3.90
C LEU A 101 -19.54 -17.08 2.82
N PRO A 102 -19.71 -16.46 1.63
CA PRO A 102 -20.42 -17.11 0.54
C PRO A 102 -19.61 -18.31 0.05
N LEU A 103 -20.27 -19.47 -0.09
CA LEU A 103 -19.67 -20.70 -0.57
C LEU A 103 -20.32 -21.13 -1.89
N THR A 104 -19.51 -21.66 -2.79
CA THR A 104 -19.95 -22.41 -3.97
C THR A 104 -20.62 -23.72 -3.55
N VAL A 105 -21.34 -24.37 -4.47
CA VAL A 105 -21.96 -25.70 -4.25
C VAL A 105 -20.93 -26.75 -3.78
N GLY A 106 -19.66 -26.61 -4.16
CA GLY A 106 -18.56 -27.48 -3.73
C GLY A 106 -17.95 -27.15 -2.36
N GLY A 107 -18.52 -26.20 -1.61
CA GLY A 107 -18.03 -25.80 -0.27
C GLY A 107 -16.79 -24.91 -0.26
N LYS A 108 -16.30 -24.48 -1.44
CA LYS A 108 -15.22 -23.47 -1.54
C LYS A 108 -15.81 -22.07 -1.47
N VAL A 109 -15.04 -21.09 -1.00
CA VAL A 109 -15.44 -19.68 -1.01
C VAL A 109 -15.77 -19.23 -2.43
N ASP A 110 -16.95 -18.62 -2.59
CA ASP A 110 -17.36 -17.99 -3.85
C ASP A 110 -16.81 -16.56 -3.91
N VAL A 111 -15.64 -16.42 -4.53
CA VAL A 111 -14.96 -15.14 -4.70
C VAL A 111 -15.81 -14.14 -5.50
N GLY A 112 -16.64 -14.59 -6.43
CA GLY A 112 -17.49 -13.73 -7.25
C GLY A 112 -18.66 -13.12 -6.48
N ALA A 113 -19.10 -13.79 -5.40
CA ALA A 113 -20.17 -13.32 -4.53
C ALA A 113 -19.69 -12.37 -3.42
N LEU A 114 -18.38 -12.14 -3.28
CA LEU A 114 -17.86 -11.25 -2.25
C LEU A 114 -18.11 -9.77 -2.58
N PRO A 115 -18.70 -9.00 -1.66
CA PRO A 115 -19.04 -7.61 -1.91
C PRO A 115 -17.78 -6.76 -2.11
N ALA A 116 -17.88 -5.72 -2.95
CA ALA A 116 -16.78 -4.77 -3.10
C ALA A 116 -16.57 -3.98 -1.79
N PRO A 117 -15.32 -3.74 -1.35
CA PRO A 117 -15.06 -2.96 -0.15
C PRO A 117 -15.45 -1.49 -0.35
N VAL A 118 -16.11 -0.90 0.64
CA VAL A 118 -16.30 0.56 0.70
C VAL A 118 -14.99 1.19 1.18
N LEU A 119 -14.38 2.01 0.31
CA LEU A 119 -13.14 2.72 0.63
C LEU A 119 -13.43 3.95 1.49
N GLY A 120 -12.53 4.28 2.41
CA GLY A 120 -12.69 5.45 3.29
C GLY A 120 -13.74 5.26 4.39
N GLY A 121 -13.95 4.02 4.84
CA GLY A 121 -14.95 3.67 5.87
C GLY A 121 -14.66 4.16 7.29
N GLY A 122 -13.49 4.78 7.54
CA GLY A 122 -13.28 5.56 8.74
C GLY A 122 -14.04 6.87 8.61
N GLY A 123 -14.90 7.21 9.58
CA GLY A 123 -15.76 8.40 9.52
C GLY A 123 -15.04 9.62 8.95
N PHE A 124 -15.54 10.14 7.82
CA PHE A 124 -14.91 11.25 7.11
C PHE A 124 -14.81 12.48 8.02
N ARG A 125 -13.60 12.80 8.48
CA ARG A 125 -13.26 14.08 9.10
C ARG A 125 -12.54 14.95 8.07
N ALA A 126 -13.15 16.09 7.75
CA ALA A 126 -12.55 17.08 6.87
C ALA A 126 -11.28 17.68 7.52
N PRO A 127 -10.26 18.05 6.72
CA PRO A 127 -9.10 18.76 7.21
C PRO A 127 -9.51 20.09 7.86
N VAL A 128 -8.87 20.42 8.97
CA VAL A 128 -9.07 21.65 9.71
C VAL A 128 -7.73 22.38 9.80
N GLY A 129 -7.70 23.57 9.21
CA GLY A 129 -6.53 24.45 9.23
C GLY A 129 -5.54 24.16 8.11
N VAL A 130 -4.64 25.13 7.91
CA VAL A 130 -3.81 25.24 6.70
C VAL A 130 -2.93 24.01 6.45
N VAL A 131 -2.33 23.43 7.51
CA VAL A 131 -1.43 22.27 7.35
C VAL A 131 -2.20 21.02 6.92
N GLU A 132 -3.34 20.72 7.56
CA GLU A 132 -4.16 19.55 7.19
C GLU A 132 -4.72 19.71 5.77
N GLU A 133 -5.17 20.92 5.40
CA GLU A 133 -5.69 21.21 4.07
C GLU A 133 -4.64 21.01 2.97
N VAL A 134 -3.42 21.51 3.18
CA VAL A 134 -2.31 21.30 2.24
C VAL A 134 -1.95 19.83 2.13
N LEU A 135 -1.81 19.12 3.27
CA LEU A 135 -1.48 17.69 3.26
C LEU A 135 -2.56 16.86 2.54
N ALA A 136 -3.84 17.06 2.88
CA ALA A 136 -4.96 16.37 2.23
C ALA A 136 -5.00 16.65 0.71
N GLY A 137 -4.74 17.89 0.30
CA GLY A 137 -4.64 18.27 -1.10
C GLY A 137 -3.50 17.55 -1.83
N VAL A 138 -2.31 17.50 -1.24
CA VAL A 138 -1.14 16.81 -1.84
C VAL A 138 -1.36 15.29 -1.88
N PHE A 139 -2.00 14.69 -0.86
CA PHE A 139 -2.43 13.29 -0.91
C PHE A 139 -3.35 13.03 -2.11
N GLY A 140 -4.39 13.85 -2.26
CA GLY A 140 -5.36 13.72 -3.36
C GLY A 140 -4.69 13.81 -4.73
N GLN A 141 -3.78 14.77 -4.92
CA GLN A 141 -3.05 14.95 -6.17
C GLN A 141 -2.12 13.77 -6.49
N VAL A 142 -1.37 13.28 -5.50
CA VAL A 142 -0.39 12.19 -5.71
C VAL A 142 -1.08 10.85 -5.96
N LEU A 143 -2.20 10.60 -5.29
CA LEU A 143 -2.94 9.34 -5.38
C LEU A 143 -4.03 9.36 -6.47
N GLY A 144 -4.36 10.53 -7.02
CA GLY A 144 -5.44 10.68 -8.00
C GLY A 144 -6.83 10.49 -7.39
N VAL A 145 -7.00 10.78 -6.10
CA VAL A 145 -8.28 10.64 -5.39
C VAL A 145 -8.92 12.00 -5.14
N GLY A 146 -10.24 12.09 -5.34
CA GLY A 146 -10.96 13.36 -5.30
C GLY A 146 -11.17 13.95 -3.90
N ARG A 147 -11.22 13.11 -2.86
CA ARG A 147 -11.41 13.55 -1.48
C ARG A 147 -10.59 12.68 -0.53
N VAL A 148 -9.87 13.32 0.38
CA VAL A 148 -9.05 12.66 1.41
C VAL A 148 -9.52 13.18 2.77
N GLY A 149 -10.05 12.29 3.59
CA GLY A 149 -10.28 12.52 5.00
C GLY A 149 -8.96 12.48 5.76
N VAL A 150 -8.90 13.19 6.88
CA VAL A 150 -7.66 13.30 7.65
C VAL A 150 -7.19 12.01 8.32
N GLU A 151 -8.10 11.06 8.53
CA GLU A 151 -7.81 9.73 9.09
C GLU A 151 -7.58 8.68 7.99
N ASP A 152 -7.72 9.07 6.72
CA ASP A 152 -7.42 8.16 5.62
C ASP A 152 -5.91 7.94 5.53
N SER A 153 -5.49 6.68 5.68
CA SER A 153 -4.08 6.32 5.52
C SER A 153 -3.68 6.40 4.05
N PHE A 154 -2.54 7.03 3.80
CA PHE A 154 -1.93 7.16 2.47
C PHE A 154 -1.85 5.81 1.75
N PHE A 155 -1.48 4.75 2.47
CA PHE A 155 -1.33 3.41 1.93
C PHE A 155 -2.67 2.72 1.69
N ASP A 156 -3.71 3.06 2.45
CA ASP A 156 -5.06 2.51 2.25
C ASP A 156 -5.66 3.05 0.97
N LEU A 157 -5.40 4.33 0.70
CA LEU A 157 -5.84 5.04 -0.49
C LEU A 157 -5.07 4.67 -1.77
N GLY A 158 -4.14 3.71 -1.72
CA GLY A 158 -3.40 3.25 -2.90
C GLY A 158 -1.90 3.58 -2.89
N GLY A 159 -1.41 4.29 -1.89
CA GLY A 159 -0.01 4.71 -1.81
C GLY A 159 1.00 3.55 -1.79
N ASP A 160 2.12 3.76 -2.46
CA ASP A 160 3.28 2.88 -2.55
C ASP A 160 4.58 3.66 -2.26
N SER A 161 5.73 3.01 -2.39
CA SER A 161 7.03 3.63 -2.10
C SER A 161 7.38 4.80 -3.05
N LEU A 162 6.97 4.73 -4.33
CA LEU A 162 7.27 5.76 -5.31
C LEU A 162 6.38 7.00 -5.12
N SER A 163 5.08 6.79 -4.93
CA SER A 163 4.12 7.84 -4.59
C SER A 163 4.43 8.44 -3.21
N ALA A 164 4.90 7.67 -2.24
CA ALA A 164 5.39 8.19 -0.96
C ALA A 164 6.57 9.16 -1.15
N MET A 165 7.54 8.82 -2.01
CA MET A 165 8.65 9.73 -2.35
C MET A 165 8.13 11.02 -3.02
N ARG A 166 7.17 10.90 -3.96
CA ARG A 166 6.55 12.06 -4.63
C ARG A 166 5.78 12.94 -3.64
N LEU A 167 5.00 12.33 -2.75
CA LEU A 167 4.26 13.00 -1.69
C LEU A 167 5.20 13.81 -0.81
N ILE A 168 6.26 13.20 -0.28
CA ILE A 168 7.20 13.88 0.60
C ILE A 168 7.95 15.00 -0.12
N ALA A 169 8.33 14.80 -1.38
CA ALA A 169 8.94 15.86 -2.18
C ALA A 169 7.98 17.06 -2.36
N ALA A 170 6.71 16.81 -2.65
CA ALA A 170 5.69 17.85 -2.80
C ALA A 170 5.40 18.57 -1.47
N VAL A 171 5.19 17.83 -0.38
CA VAL A 171 4.96 18.38 0.96
C VAL A 171 6.14 19.27 1.39
N ASN A 172 7.38 18.82 1.20
CA ASN A 172 8.55 19.60 1.53
C ASN A 172 8.73 20.82 0.62
N GLY A 173 8.35 20.72 -0.65
CA GLY A 173 8.37 21.85 -1.58
C GLY A 173 7.37 22.94 -1.22
N VAL A 174 6.19 22.59 -0.71
CA VAL A 174 5.13 23.54 -0.35
C VAL A 174 5.32 24.09 1.07
N LEU A 175 5.66 23.25 2.04
CA LEU A 175 5.67 23.60 3.47
C LEU A 175 7.08 23.85 4.05
N GLY A 176 8.15 23.51 3.33
CA GLY A 176 9.53 23.66 3.83
C GLY A 176 9.82 22.84 5.09
N ALA A 177 9.13 21.72 5.28
CA ALA A 177 9.05 21.01 6.56
C ALA A 177 10.12 19.92 6.78
N GLY A 178 10.90 19.57 5.75
CA GLY A 178 11.96 18.54 5.84
C GLY A 178 11.47 17.17 6.32
N VAL A 179 10.21 16.83 6.06
CA VAL A 179 9.58 15.55 6.40
C VAL A 179 10.30 14.42 5.67
N SER A 180 10.58 13.31 6.34
CA SER A 180 11.20 12.13 5.73
C SER A 180 10.15 11.12 5.25
N VAL A 181 10.50 10.28 4.28
CA VAL A 181 9.64 9.15 3.88
C VAL A 181 9.37 8.22 5.06
N ARG A 182 10.35 7.99 5.93
CA ARG A 182 10.17 7.22 7.17
C ARG A 182 9.04 7.78 8.03
N THR A 183 8.97 9.10 8.18
CA THR A 183 7.92 9.77 8.96
C THR A 183 6.52 9.47 8.41
N LEU A 184 6.35 9.38 7.09
CA LEU A 184 5.08 8.98 6.48
C LEU A 184 4.71 7.53 6.83
N PHE A 185 5.68 6.60 6.82
CA PHE A 185 5.41 5.21 7.22
C PHE A 185 5.01 5.10 8.70
N GLU A 186 5.57 5.94 9.57
CA GLU A 186 5.24 5.98 11.01
C GLU A 186 3.95 6.78 11.30
N ALA A 187 3.52 7.64 10.38
CA ALA A 187 2.36 8.53 10.51
C ALA A 187 1.61 8.64 9.16
N PRO A 188 0.92 7.57 8.73
CA PRO A 188 0.38 7.46 7.38
C PRO A 188 -0.86 8.31 7.10
N THR A 189 -1.51 8.88 8.11
CA THR A 189 -2.70 9.74 7.92
C THR A 189 -2.33 11.23 8.00
N VAL A 190 -3.16 12.09 7.43
CA VAL A 190 -2.96 13.56 7.52
C VAL A 190 -2.98 14.02 8.98
N ALA A 191 -3.90 13.50 9.80
CA ALA A 191 -4.03 13.84 11.22
C ALA A 191 -2.76 13.47 12.01
N GLN A 192 -2.13 12.33 11.67
CA GLN A 192 -0.89 11.90 12.29
C GLN A 192 0.31 12.66 11.73
N LEU A 193 0.32 13.00 10.45
CA LEU A 193 1.45 13.65 9.80
C LEU A 193 1.52 15.15 10.14
N ALA A 194 0.38 15.84 10.22
CA ALA A 194 0.31 17.28 10.43
C ALA A 194 1.12 17.77 11.67
N PRO A 195 1.03 17.14 12.87
CA PRO A 195 1.83 17.52 14.03
C PRO A 195 3.35 17.31 13.86
N ARG A 196 3.75 16.49 12.89
CA ARG A 196 5.15 16.15 12.59
C ARG A 196 5.74 17.07 11.51
N VAL A 197 4.90 17.84 10.83
CA VAL A 197 5.32 18.92 9.92
C VAL A 197 5.77 20.10 10.78
N ARG A 198 7.08 20.16 11.06
CA ARG A 198 7.69 21.31 11.75
C ARG A 198 8.45 22.15 10.72
N GLY A 199 8.18 23.45 10.70
CA GLY A 199 8.99 24.38 9.91
C GLY A 199 10.46 24.34 10.38
N GLY A 200 11.40 24.47 9.45
CA GLY A 200 12.83 24.53 9.76
C GLY A 200 13.58 23.20 9.70
N GLY A 201 13.01 22.15 9.09
CA GLY A 201 13.78 20.96 8.72
C GLY A 201 14.94 21.31 7.77
N ARG A 202 15.98 20.47 7.73
CA ARG A 202 17.10 20.64 6.77
C ARG A 202 16.58 20.49 5.35
N THR A 203 16.24 21.61 4.73
CA THR A 203 15.90 21.65 3.31
C THR A 203 17.19 21.44 2.52
N LEU A 204 17.27 20.34 1.77
CA LEU A 204 18.35 20.17 0.81
C LEU A 204 18.20 21.24 -0.28
N ALA A 205 19.30 21.87 -0.64
CA ALA A 205 19.30 22.85 -1.72
C ALA A 205 18.78 22.17 -3.01
N ARG A 206 17.95 22.90 -3.76
CA ARG A 206 17.45 22.41 -5.05
C ARG A 206 18.62 22.13 -5.97
N VAL A 207 18.57 20.99 -6.66
CA VAL A 207 19.52 20.70 -7.74
C VAL A 207 19.27 21.72 -8.85
N VAL A 208 20.26 22.55 -9.11
CA VAL A 208 20.26 23.55 -10.17
C VAL A 208 21.20 23.13 -11.28
N ALA A 209 20.92 23.55 -12.51
CA ALA A 209 21.86 23.38 -13.60
C ALA A 209 23.12 24.21 -13.28
N GLY A 210 24.28 23.55 -13.26
CA GLY A 210 25.59 24.18 -13.11
C GLY A 210 26.37 24.16 -14.42
N GLU A 211 27.42 24.97 -14.50
CA GLU A 211 28.38 24.89 -15.59
C GLU A 211 29.09 23.52 -15.55
N ARG A 212 29.22 22.87 -16.71
CA ARG A 212 29.82 21.53 -16.78
C ARG A 212 31.34 21.65 -16.60
N PRO A 213 31.92 21.07 -15.54
CA PRO A 213 33.37 21.11 -15.35
C PRO A 213 34.06 20.22 -16.40
N ALA A 214 35.35 20.49 -16.65
CA ALA A 214 36.16 19.67 -17.55
C ALA A 214 36.25 18.20 -17.11
N VAL A 215 36.20 17.95 -15.79
CA VAL A 215 36.11 16.62 -15.20
C VAL A 215 34.91 16.59 -14.25
N VAL A 216 33.95 15.70 -14.54
CA VAL A 216 32.78 15.51 -13.68
C VAL A 216 33.18 14.59 -12.53
N PRO A 217 33.08 15.04 -11.25
CA PRO A 217 33.45 14.21 -10.13
C PRO A 217 32.53 13.00 -10.03
N LEU A 218 33.09 11.86 -9.61
CA LEU A 218 32.29 10.67 -9.31
C LEU A 218 31.35 10.98 -8.15
N SER A 219 30.12 10.51 -8.26
CA SER A 219 29.24 10.42 -7.10
C SER A 219 29.81 9.44 -6.08
N PHE A 220 29.44 9.58 -4.81
CA PHE A 220 29.84 8.63 -3.76
C PHE A 220 29.57 7.15 -4.13
N ALA A 221 28.47 6.88 -4.84
CA ALA A 221 28.13 5.54 -5.32
C ALA A 221 29.11 5.05 -6.40
N GLN A 222 29.48 5.92 -7.34
CA GLN A 222 30.47 5.61 -8.38
C GLN A 222 31.88 5.43 -7.80
N SER A 223 32.29 6.24 -6.83
CA SER A 223 33.58 6.08 -6.15
C SER A 223 33.70 4.72 -5.46
N ARG A 224 32.61 4.25 -4.82
CA ARG A 224 32.58 2.92 -4.19
C ARG A 224 32.74 1.80 -5.22
N LEU A 225 32.03 1.86 -6.34
CA LEU A 225 32.13 0.85 -7.39
C LEU A 225 33.50 0.86 -8.06
N TRP A 226 34.04 2.04 -8.36
CA TRP A 226 35.39 2.19 -8.88
C TRP A 226 36.42 1.57 -7.93
N PHE A 227 36.32 1.82 -6.63
CA PHE A 227 37.24 1.23 -5.66
C PHE A 227 37.14 -0.30 -5.60
N LEU A 228 35.93 -0.87 -5.67
CA LEU A 228 35.73 -2.32 -5.69
C LEU A 228 36.28 -2.99 -6.95
N ASP A 229 36.26 -2.29 -8.08
CA ASP A 229 36.82 -2.76 -9.35
C ASP A 229 38.36 -2.75 -9.37
N GLN A 230 39.00 -1.96 -8.50
CA GLN A 230 40.46 -1.86 -8.39
C GLN A 230 41.07 -2.85 -7.36
N LEU A 231 40.26 -3.69 -6.71
CA LEU A 231 40.69 -4.75 -5.78
C LEU A 231 40.88 -6.08 -6.50
#